data_AF-A0AA42NW80-F1
#
_entry.id   AF-A0AA42NW80-F1
#
_cell.length_a   1.000
_cell.length_b   1.000
_cell.length_c   1.000
_cell.angle_alpha   90.00
_cell.angle_beta   90.00
_cell.angle_gamma   90.00
#
_symmetry.space_group_name_H-M   'P 1'
#
loop_
_entity.id
_entity.type
_entity.pdbx_description
1 polymer ?
#
loop_
_entity_poly.entity_id
_entity_poly.type
_entity_poly.pdbx_seq_one_letter_code
_entity_poly.pdbx_strand_id
1 'polypeptide(L)' 'MSILDLPLERQKEIAKQDGFSDVESWRAHVEKLLDASKKHVDSLKQVDYNNLTPEQQASYRRFGNKVASGNPPQ' A
#
# COMPACT_ATOMS: atom_id res chain seq x y z
N MET A 1 -12.80 -1.15 -5.01
CA MET A 1 -13.77 -1.87 -4.16
C MET A 1 -13.03 -2.36 -2.93
N SER A 2 -13.49 -2.04 -1.72
CA SER A 2 -12.86 -2.49 -0.48
C SER A 2 -13.36 -3.88 -0.11
N ILE A 3 -12.56 -4.66 0.61
CA ILE A 3 -13.00 -5.93 1.21
C ILE A 3 -14.16 -5.71 2.21
N LEU A 4 -14.32 -4.48 2.71
CA LEU A 4 -15.41 -4.04 3.59
C LEU A 4 -16.73 -3.76 2.85
N ASP A 5 -16.73 -3.65 1.52
CA ASP A 5 -17.92 -3.48 0.68
C ASP A 5 -18.58 -4.82 0.33
N LEU A 6 -17.93 -5.95 0.63
CA LEU A 6 -18.47 -7.27 0.35
C LEU A 6 -19.74 -7.55 1.19
N PRO A 7 -20.65 -8.44 0.74
CA PRO A 7 -21.78 -8.86 1.55
C PRO A 7 -21.34 -9.39 2.93
N LEU A 8 -22.17 -9.17 3.95
CA LEU A 8 -21.82 -9.50 5.34
C LEU A 8 -21.49 -10.99 5.54
N GLU A 9 -22.10 -11.87 4.77
CA GLU A 9 -21.77 -13.31 4.75
C GLU A 9 -20.35 -13.57 4.27
N ARG A 10 -19.92 -12.93 3.16
CA ARG A 10 -18.55 -13.01 2.67
C ARG A 10 -17.55 -12.46 3.68
N GLN A 11 -17.88 -11.36 4.35
CA GLN A 11 -17.03 -10.81 5.40
C GLN A 11 -16.84 -11.78 6.57
N LYS A 12 -17.89 -12.50 6.98
CA LYS A 12 -17.80 -13.53 8.03
C LYS A 12 -16.96 -14.73 7.62
N GLU A 13 -17.05 -15.16 6.37
CA GLU A 13 -16.18 -16.24 5.86
C GLU A 13 -14.71 -15.82 5.89
N ILE A 14 -14.40 -14.62 5.41
CA ILE A 14 -13.03 -14.09 5.38
C ILE A 14 -12.51 -13.88 6.81
N ALA A 15 -13.32 -13.31 7.70
CA ALA A 15 -12.96 -13.15 9.11
C ALA A 15 -12.57 -14.48 9.75
N LYS A 16 -13.33 -15.56 9.50
CA LYS A 16 -12.98 -16.90 9.97
C LYS A 16 -11.70 -17.44 9.35
N GLN A 17 -11.47 -17.21 8.05
CA GLN A 17 -10.24 -17.61 7.37
C GLN A 17 -9.01 -16.89 7.94
N ASP A 18 -9.17 -15.61 8.31
CA ASP A 18 -8.15 -14.80 8.97
C ASP A 18 -8.00 -15.13 10.48
N GLY A 19 -8.79 -16.07 11.00
CA GLY A 19 -8.72 -16.52 12.40
C GLY A 19 -9.47 -15.64 13.40
N PHE A 20 -10.31 -14.73 12.94
CA PHE A 20 -11.14 -13.88 13.79
C PHE A 20 -12.44 -14.59 14.19
N SER A 21 -12.79 -14.49 15.47
CA SER A 21 -14.02 -15.05 16.02
C SER A 21 -15.26 -14.20 15.71
N ASP A 22 -15.05 -12.91 15.41
CA ASP A 22 -16.11 -11.94 15.18
C ASP A 22 -15.78 -11.01 14.00
N VAL A 23 -16.82 -10.65 13.23
CA VAL A 23 -16.67 -9.85 12.01
C VAL A 23 -16.35 -8.39 12.33
N GLU A 24 -16.81 -7.83 13.45
CA GLU A 24 -16.50 -6.45 13.84
C GLU A 24 -15.03 -6.31 14.21
N SER A 25 -14.49 -7.30 14.94
CA SER A 25 -13.05 -7.34 15.26
C SER A 25 -12.18 -7.41 14.00
N TRP A 26 -12.60 -8.22 13.02
CA TRP A 26 -11.94 -8.31 11.72
C TRP A 26 -12.07 -7.01 10.93
N ARG A 27 -13.26 -6.39 10.88
CA ARG A 27 -13.47 -5.10 10.20
C ARG A 27 -12.58 -4.02 10.78
N ALA A 28 -12.50 -3.90 12.11
CA ALA A 28 -11.61 -2.95 12.78
C ALA A 28 -10.13 -3.19 12.46
N HIS A 29 -9.72 -4.46 12.33
CA HIS A 29 -8.36 -4.82 11.91
C HIS A 29 -8.08 -4.39 10.46
N VAL A 30 -8.99 -4.72 9.54
CA VAL A 30 -8.88 -4.35 8.12
C VAL A 30 -8.92 -2.82 7.93
N GLU A 31 -9.75 -2.09 8.68
CA GLU A 31 -9.78 -0.63 8.63
C GLU A 31 -8.46 -0.01 9.08
N LYS A 32 -7.84 -0.52 10.15
CA LYS A 32 -6.50 -0.07 10.58
C LYS A 32 -5.43 -0.34 9.54
N LEU A 33 -5.47 -1.52 8.89
CA LEU A 33 -4.55 -1.85 7.81
C LEU A 33 -4.75 -0.92 6.61
N LEU A 34 -5.99 -0.65 6.21
CA LEU A 34 -6.30 0.25 5.11
C LEU A 34 -5.88 1.69 5.41
N ASP A 35 -6.08 2.18 6.64
CA ASP A 35 -5.59 3.50 7.07
C ASP A 35 -4.06 3.58 7.06
N ALA A 36 -3.38 2.56 7.59
CA ALA A 36 -1.92 2.48 7.57
C ALA A 36 -1.38 2.42 6.14
N SER A 37 -1.99 1.63 5.26
CA SER A 37 -1.63 1.58 3.83
C SER A 37 -1.89 2.90 3.13
N LYS A 38 -2.99 3.60 3.42
CA LYS A 38 -3.25 4.94 2.89
C LYS A 38 -2.20 5.94 3.34
N LYS A 39 -1.84 5.96 4.63
CA LYS A 39 -0.77 6.82 5.16
C LYS A 39 0.59 6.50 4.55
N HIS A 40 0.88 5.22 4.32
CA HIS A 40 2.12 4.81 3.66
C HIS A 40 2.15 5.26 2.20
N VAL A 41 1.06 5.07 1.45
CA VAL A 41 0.95 5.57 0.07
C VAL A 41 1.01 7.10 0.01
N ASP A 42 0.39 7.80 0.96
CA ASP A 42 0.47 9.26 1.06
C ASP A 42 1.90 9.73 1.36
N SER A 43 2.60 9.06 2.27
CA SER A 43 4.02 9.30 2.55
C SER A 43 4.90 9.09 1.30
N LEU A 44 4.62 8.06 0.50
CA LEU A 44 5.31 7.84 -0.78
C LEU A 44 5.00 8.94 -1.80
N LYS A 45 3.79 9.51 -1.80
CA LYS A 45 3.43 10.67 -2.64
C LYS A 45 4.08 11.97 -2.18
N GLN A 46 4.37 12.10 -0.89
CA GLN A 46 5.06 13.27 -0.31
C GLN A 46 6.57 13.30 -0.56
N VAL A 47 7.15 12.24 -1.13
CA VAL A 47 8.52 12.29 -1.63
C VAL A 47 8.56 13.09 -2.93
N ASP A 48 8.43 14.41 -2.79
CA ASP A 48 8.60 15.34 -3.90
C ASP A 48 10.05 15.24 -4.37
N TYR A 49 10.25 14.99 -5.66
CA TYR A 49 11.59 14.88 -6.25
C TYR A 49 12.48 16.08 -5.88
N ASN A 50 11.89 17.27 -5.69
CA ASN A 50 12.61 18.49 -5.34
C ASN A 50 13.10 18.55 -3.89
N ASN A 51 12.55 17.74 -2.99
CA ASN A 51 12.98 17.64 -1.59
C ASN A 51 13.99 16.50 -1.34
N LEU A 52 14.32 15.72 -2.38
CA LEU A 52 15.37 14.72 -2.32
C LEU A 52 16.75 15.40 -2.29
N THR A 53 17.70 14.82 -1.54
CA THR A 53 19.10 15.28 -1.60
C THR A 53 19.65 15.07 -3.02
N PRO A 54 20.70 15.81 -3.44
CA PRO A 54 21.29 15.67 -4.76
C PRO A 54 21.67 14.22 -5.11
N GLU A 55 22.11 13.44 -4.13
CA GLU A 55 22.45 12.01 -4.27
C GLU A 55 21.21 11.13 -4.51
N GLN A 56 20.10 11.42 -3.83
CA GLN A 56 18.84 10.71 -4.02
C GLN A 56 18.19 11.07 -5.37
N GLN A 57 18.25 12.34 -5.79
CA GLN A 57 17.78 12.78 -7.11
C GLN A 57 18.56 12.13 -8.24
N ALA A 58 19.89 12.00 -8.09
CA ALA A 58 20.75 11.33 -9.06
C ALA A 58 20.41 9.83 -9.17
N SER A 59 20.15 9.17 -8.03
CA SER A 59 19.73 7.77 -7.99
C SER A 59 18.36 7.57 -8.65
N TYR A 60 17.39 8.45 -8.37
CA TYR A 60 16.06 8.43 -8.96
C TYR A 60 16.10 8.66 -10.48
N ARG A 61 16.92 9.60 -10.97
CA ARG A 61 17.17 9.82 -12.41
C ARG A 61 17.83 8.62 -13.08
N ARG A 62 18.86 8.03 -12.45
CA ARG A 62 19.52 6.83 -12.98
C ARG A 62 18.55 5.66 -13.09
N PHE A 63 17.72 5.46 -12.07
CA PHE A 63 16.67 4.45 -12.08
C PHE A 63 15.63 4.70 -13.18
N GLY A 64 15.11 5.93 -13.30
CA GLY A 64 14.17 6.33 -14.35
C GLY A 64 14.73 6.12 -15.76
N ASN A 65 15.99 6.52 -16.00
CA ASN A 65 16.65 6.30 -17.29
C ASN A 65 16.89 4.81 -17.59
N LYS A 66 17.18 3.98 -16.58
CA LYS A 66 17.40 2.54 -16.73
C LYS A 66 16.09 1.82 -17.09
N VAL A 67 15.00 2.16 -16.41
CA VAL A 67 13.64 1.66 -16.69
C VAL A 67 13.15 2.14 -18.07
N ALA A 68 13.36 3.41 -18.43
CA ALA A 68 13.00 3.95 -19.75
C ALA A 68 13.80 3.31 -20.90
N SER A 69 15.02 2.87 -20.62
CA SER A 69 15.86 2.10 -21.57
C SER A 69 15.46 0.63 -21.69
N GLY A 70 14.40 0.18 -21.00
CA GLY A 70 13.91 -1.21 -21.05
C GLY A 70 14.80 -2.21 -20.30
N ASN A 71 15.72 -1.74 -19.46
CA ASN A 71 16.65 -2.59 -18.73
C ASN A 71 16.31 -2.52 -17.24
N PRO A 72 15.73 -3.57 -16.62
CA PRO A 72 15.43 -3.52 -15.20
C PRO A 72 16.72 -3.41 -14.39
N PRO A 73 16.73 -2.61 -13.31
CA PRO A 73 17.85 -2.60 -12.38
C PRO A 73 17.96 -3.96 -11.69
N GLN A 74 19.09 -4.65 -11.93
CA GLN A 74 19.61 -5.69 -11.05
C GLN A 74 20.05 -5.10 -9.71
#